data_AF-A0A968Z433-F1
#
_entry.id   AF-A0A968Z433-F1
#
_cell.length_a   1.000
_cell.length_b   1.000
_cell.length_c   1.000
_cell.angle_alpha   90.00
_cell.angle_beta   90.00
_cell.angle_gamma   90.00
#
_symmetry.space_group_name_H-M   'P 1'
#
loop_
_entity.id
_entity.type
_entity.pdbx_description
1 polymer ?
#
loop_
_entity_poly.entity_id
_entity_poly.type
_entity_poly.pdbx_seq_one_letter_code
_entity_poly.pdbx_strand_id
1 'polypeptide(L)'
;MSSRLRDVLYGFGHNGKQLGCTLCEGVHISPEGYGISRMATRFPSVVLMFGHRDVTLAHVTDQSISIADSRVLTGWGMLRLVKRISYTFVDELWAAAAICAAGEALLDKPLLKVVPPCDLERVKAEIPEVRALVWAQIWDELSGTSLQLADQVFAAGGNAAFWRPELKKALGRRLSMGGELLNEMKAQFPELERSPLLYRLADCWGFLGTIAPELQSVPSQLTVVSGGIKNERHA
;
A
#
# COMPACT_ATOMS: atom_id res chain seq x y z
N MET A 1 11.17 -29.26 11.86
CA MET A 1 10.95 -27.80 11.99
C MET A 1 11.76 -27.31 13.19
N SER A 2 12.70 -26.37 13.01
CA SER A 2 13.65 -26.01 14.08
C SER A 2 12.96 -25.28 15.24
N SER A 3 13.29 -25.62 16.48
CA SER A 3 12.77 -24.99 17.71
C SER A 3 12.85 -23.46 17.72
N ARG A 4 13.83 -22.89 16.99
CA ARG A 4 14.05 -21.44 16.87
C ARG A 4 12.88 -20.64 16.27
N LEU A 5 12.01 -21.25 15.47
CA LEU A 5 10.83 -20.54 14.92
C LEU A 5 9.71 -20.39 15.97
N ARG A 6 9.63 -21.28 16.96
CA ARG A 6 8.64 -21.16 18.05
C ARG A 6 9.03 -20.02 19.00
N ASP A 7 10.29 -19.95 19.41
CA ASP A 7 10.70 -19.02 20.46
C ASP A 7 10.60 -17.52 20.05
N VAL A 8 10.57 -17.21 18.75
CA VAL A 8 10.43 -15.84 18.24
C VAL A 8 8.96 -15.36 18.18
N LEU A 9 7.98 -16.27 18.24
CA LEU A 9 6.57 -15.96 17.98
C LEU A 9 5.68 -15.83 19.24
N TYR A 10 6.16 -16.22 20.43
CA TYR A 10 5.31 -16.35 21.63
C TYR A 10 5.47 -15.27 22.69
N GLY A 11 5.53 -14.00 22.29
CA GLY A 11 5.35 -12.93 23.27
C GLY A 11 5.73 -11.56 22.77
N PHE A 12 4.96 -11.00 21.85
CA PHE A 12 5.07 -9.57 21.57
C PHE A 12 4.19 -8.81 22.57
N GLY A 13 4.82 -8.03 23.45
CA GLY A 13 4.12 -7.10 24.34
C GLY A 13 3.89 -5.76 23.64
N HIS A 14 2.66 -5.28 23.58
CA HIS A 14 2.35 -3.91 23.16
C HIS A 14 1.42 -3.25 24.19
N ASN A 15 1.83 -2.09 24.72
CA ASN A 15 1.10 -1.34 25.76
C ASN A 15 0.69 -2.22 26.97
N GLY A 16 1.62 -3.06 27.47
CA GLY A 16 1.36 -3.94 28.61
C GLY A 16 0.46 -5.14 28.33
N LYS A 17 0.01 -5.33 27.09
CA LYS A 17 -0.74 -6.53 26.67
C LYS A 17 0.18 -7.49 25.94
N GLN A 18 0.21 -8.75 26.39
CA GLN A 18 0.80 -9.82 25.59
C GLN A 18 -0.13 -10.15 24.43
N LEU A 19 0.41 -10.07 23.21
CA LEU A 19 -0.22 -10.58 22.03
C LEU A 19 0.29 -12.01 21.81
N GLY A 20 -0.62 -12.98 21.91
CA GLY A 20 -0.35 -14.35 21.51
C GLY A 20 -0.41 -14.46 19.98
N CYS A 21 0.65 -14.98 19.37
CA CYS A 21 0.61 -15.39 17.97
C CYS A 21 0.36 -16.91 17.93
N THR A 22 -0.88 -17.31 17.62
CA THR A 22 -1.16 -18.71 17.31
C THR A 22 -0.80 -18.95 15.86
N LEU A 23 0.23 -19.75 15.61
CA LEU A 23 0.56 -20.24 14.28
C LEU A 23 -0.59 -21.11 13.79
N CYS A 24 -1.31 -20.67 12.76
CA CYS A 24 -2.33 -21.49 12.11
C CYS A 24 -1.69 -22.72 11.47
N GLU A 25 -2.46 -23.81 11.33
CA GLU A 25 -1.99 -25.09 10.79
C GLU A 25 -1.57 -25.04 9.30
N GLY A 26 -1.74 -23.89 8.63
CA GLY A 26 -1.32 -23.65 7.26
C GLY A 26 -0.77 -22.24 7.04
N VAL A 27 0.21 -22.12 6.13
CA VAL A 27 0.74 -20.85 5.64
C VAL A 27 0.35 -20.72 4.18
N HIS A 28 -0.54 -19.77 3.88
CA HIS A 28 -0.87 -19.43 2.50
C HIS A 28 0.07 -18.32 2.01
N ILE A 29 0.75 -18.57 0.90
CA ILE A 29 1.67 -17.62 0.27
C ILE A 29 1.07 -17.24 -1.08
N SER A 30 0.88 -15.95 -1.31
CA SER A 30 0.34 -15.41 -2.55
C SER A 30 1.19 -14.22 -3.01
N PRO A 31 1.23 -13.93 -4.33
CA PRO A 31 1.94 -12.77 -4.83
C PRO A 31 1.31 -11.48 -4.31
N GLU A 32 2.13 -10.43 -4.18
CA GLU A 32 1.65 -9.08 -3.85
C GLU A 32 0.64 -8.60 -4.91
N GLY A 33 -0.45 -7.99 -4.45
CA GLY A 33 -1.58 -7.56 -5.29
C GLY A 33 -2.65 -8.63 -5.49
N TYR A 34 -2.45 -9.85 -4.98
CA TYR A 34 -3.41 -10.94 -5.15
C TYR A 34 -4.77 -10.63 -4.53
N GLY A 35 -4.83 -10.09 -3.32
CA GLY A 35 -6.11 -9.73 -2.71
C GLY A 35 -6.89 -8.70 -3.54
N ILE A 36 -6.17 -7.76 -4.16
CA ILE A 36 -6.75 -6.76 -5.06
C ILE A 36 -7.15 -7.36 -6.41
N SER A 37 -6.38 -8.29 -6.96
CA SER A 37 -6.68 -8.92 -8.25
C SER A 37 -8.02 -9.67 -8.25
N ARG A 38 -8.45 -10.15 -7.08
CA ARG A 38 -9.75 -10.82 -6.87
C ARG A 38 -10.94 -9.88 -7.01
N MET A 39 -10.72 -8.57 -6.96
CA MET A 39 -11.75 -7.56 -7.25
C MET A 39 -11.96 -7.30 -8.74
N ALA A 40 -11.10 -7.85 -9.61
CA ALA A 40 -11.21 -7.63 -11.05
C ALA A 40 -12.49 -8.24 -11.60
N THR A 41 -13.30 -7.42 -12.28
CA THR A 41 -14.55 -7.83 -12.93
C THR A 41 -14.49 -7.67 -14.45
N ARG A 42 -13.42 -7.09 -14.98
CA ARG A 42 -13.18 -6.86 -16.41
C ARG A 42 -11.77 -7.31 -16.77
N PHE A 43 -11.59 -7.86 -17.97
CA PHE A 43 -10.29 -8.36 -18.42
C PHE A 43 -10.01 -7.90 -19.85
N PRO A 44 -8.75 -7.56 -20.19
CA PRO A 44 -7.55 -7.67 -19.35
C PRO A 44 -7.52 -6.63 -18.23
N SER A 45 -6.99 -7.03 -17.06
CA SER A 45 -6.86 -6.20 -15.87
C SER A 45 -5.42 -6.09 -15.43
N VAL A 46 -5.06 -5.00 -14.76
CA VAL A 46 -3.74 -4.85 -14.12
C VAL A 46 -3.87 -4.26 -12.72
N VAL A 47 -2.98 -4.68 -11.82
CA VAL A 47 -2.76 -4.02 -10.52
C VAL A 47 -1.44 -3.25 -10.61
N LEU A 48 -1.50 -1.92 -10.52
CA LEU A 48 -0.37 -1.02 -10.53
C LEU A 48 -0.04 -0.59 -9.09
N MET A 49 1.02 -1.16 -8.55
CA MET A 49 1.43 -1.01 -7.15
C MET A 49 2.56 0.00 -7.03
N PHE A 50 2.36 1.04 -6.22
CA PHE A 50 3.34 2.08 -5.95
C PHE A 50 4.00 1.85 -4.60
N GLY A 51 5.15 1.20 -4.64
CA GLY A 51 6.00 0.92 -3.49
C GLY A 51 6.90 2.09 -3.11
N HIS A 52 7.68 1.89 -2.06
CA HIS A 52 8.75 2.84 -1.71
C HIS A 52 9.91 2.74 -2.70
N ARG A 53 10.33 1.53 -3.09
CA ARG A 53 11.50 1.32 -3.95
C ARG A 53 11.14 1.12 -5.42
N ASP A 54 9.97 0.60 -5.71
CA ASP A 54 9.57 0.14 -7.03
C ASP A 54 8.13 0.54 -7.38
N VAL A 55 7.83 0.38 -8.66
CA VAL A 55 6.46 0.33 -9.17
C VAL A 55 6.27 -1.03 -9.81
N THR A 56 5.27 -1.78 -9.38
CA THR A 56 4.96 -3.11 -9.91
C THR A 56 3.68 -3.04 -10.73
N LEU A 57 3.73 -3.56 -11.94
CA LEU A 57 2.58 -3.82 -12.78
C LEU A 57 2.33 -5.33 -12.76
N ALA A 58 1.28 -5.75 -12.06
CA ALA A 58 0.84 -7.13 -12.01
C ALA A 58 -0.28 -7.35 -13.02
N HIS A 59 -0.06 -8.22 -14.01
CA HIS A 59 -1.06 -8.57 -15.00
C HIS A 59 -2.06 -9.56 -14.41
N VAL A 60 -3.36 -9.30 -14.59
CA VAL A 60 -4.43 -10.13 -14.04
C VAL A 60 -5.20 -10.80 -15.17
N THR A 61 -5.25 -12.12 -15.13
CA THR A 61 -6.02 -12.99 -16.02
C THR A 61 -6.85 -13.93 -15.16
N ASP A 62 -8.17 -13.97 -15.37
CA ASP A 62 -9.09 -14.82 -14.61
C ASP A 62 -8.90 -14.69 -13.09
N GLN A 63 -8.82 -13.44 -12.61
CA GLN A 63 -8.61 -13.06 -11.20
C GLN A 63 -7.28 -13.55 -10.59
N SER A 64 -6.37 -14.08 -11.40
CA SER A 64 -5.05 -14.57 -11.00
C SER A 64 -3.95 -13.66 -11.56
N ILE A 65 -2.85 -13.52 -10.82
CA ILE A 65 -1.70 -12.73 -11.29
C ILE A 65 -0.82 -13.61 -12.20
N SER A 66 -0.64 -13.18 -13.45
CA SER A 66 0.34 -13.77 -14.36
C SER A 66 1.72 -13.17 -14.07
N ILE A 67 2.59 -13.92 -13.40
CA ILE A 67 3.96 -13.48 -13.09
C ILE A 67 4.75 -13.23 -14.39
N ALA A 68 4.55 -14.06 -15.42
CA ALA A 68 5.26 -13.96 -16.70
C ALA A 68 4.96 -12.66 -17.45
N ASP A 69 3.73 -12.15 -17.32
CA ASP A 69 3.29 -10.91 -17.96
C ASP A 69 3.38 -9.69 -17.03
N SER A 70 3.87 -9.88 -15.81
CA SER A 70 4.05 -8.83 -14.81
C SER A 70 5.44 -8.20 -14.94
N ARG A 71 5.54 -6.93 -14.55
CA ARG A 71 6.78 -6.15 -14.62
C ARG A 71 7.02 -5.39 -13.33
N VAL A 72 8.27 -5.36 -12.87
CA VAL A 72 8.71 -4.52 -11.75
C VAL A 72 9.66 -3.47 -12.27
N LEU A 73 9.36 -2.21 -12.00
CA LEU A 73 10.23 -1.07 -12.26
C LEU A 73 11.03 -0.77 -10.98
N THR A 74 12.16 -1.47 -10.81
CA THR A 74 13.03 -1.28 -9.63
C THR A 74 13.67 0.11 -9.62
N GLY A 75 13.60 0.80 -8.47
CA GLY A 75 14.12 2.16 -8.33
C GLY A 75 13.17 3.24 -8.84
N TRP A 76 11.93 2.88 -9.19
CA TRP A 76 10.91 3.81 -9.71
C TRP A 76 9.81 4.16 -8.69
N GLY A 77 9.88 3.62 -7.47
CA GLY A 77 8.96 3.97 -6.40
C GLY A 77 9.16 5.39 -5.85
N MET A 78 8.55 5.68 -4.70
CA MET A 78 8.63 7.00 -4.05
C MET A 78 10.06 7.46 -3.75
N LEU A 79 10.99 6.52 -3.57
CA LEU A 79 12.41 6.78 -3.42
C LEU A 79 12.99 7.64 -4.55
N ARG A 80 12.53 7.44 -5.79
CA ARG A 80 13.01 8.20 -6.95
C ARG A 80 12.64 9.68 -6.85
N LEU A 81 11.45 9.97 -6.34
CA LEU A 81 11.00 11.33 -6.06
C LEU A 81 11.83 11.95 -4.94
N VAL A 82 12.00 11.24 -3.82
CA VAL A 82 12.78 11.72 -2.66
C VAL A 82 14.20 12.10 -3.08
N LYS A 83 14.86 11.27 -3.90
CA LYS A 83 16.23 11.51 -4.38
C LYS A 83 16.38 12.67 -5.36
N ARG A 84 15.28 13.18 -5.90
CA ARG A 84 15.28 14.28 -6.87
C ARG A 84 14.90 15.63 -6.28
N ILE A 85 14.40 15.65 -5.06
CA ILE A 85 14.24 16.88 -4.31
C ILE A 85 15.64 17.36 -3.92
N SER A 86 15.90 18.66 -4.09
CA SER A 86 17.14 19.35 -3.78
C SER A 86 17.29 19.56 -2.27
N TYR A 87 17.01 18.53 -1.47
CA TYR A 87 17.14 18.48 -0.04
C TYR A 87 17.56 17.07 0.38
N THR A 88 18.60 16.99 1.22
CA THR A 88 19.10 15.71 1.71
C THR A 88 18.32 15.27 2.93
N PHE A 89 17.42 14.31 2.75
CA PHE A 89 16.70 13.69 3.87
C PHE A 89 17.62 12.75 4.66
N VAL A 90 17.47 12.75 5.99
CA VAL A 90 18.20 11.82 6.88
C VAL A 90 17.73 10.38 6.68
N ASP A 91 16.42 10.20 6.48
CA ASP A 91 15.80 8.89 6.24
C ASP A 91 14.81 9.01 5.07
N GLU A 92 15.12 8.33 3.97
CA GLU A 92 14.34 8.37 2.72
C GLU A 92 12.96 7.71 2.86
N LEU A 93 12.82 6.71 3.75
CA LEU A 93 11.56 6.02 4.01
C LEU A 93 10.62 6.93 4.80
N TRP A 94 11.15 7.63 5.80
CA TRP A 94 10.38 8.63 6.56
C TRP A 94 10.02 9.82 5.69
N ALA A 95 10.93 10.27 4.80
CA ALA A 95 10.65 11.31 3.82
C ALA A 95 9.48 10.92 2.91
N ALA A 96 9.53 9.73 2.31
CA ALA A 96 8.45 9.21 1.47
C ALA A 96 7.10 9.16 2.23
N ALA A 97 7.11 8.67 3.47
CA ALA A 97 5.92 8.62 4.31
C ALA A 97 5.38 10.01 4.67
N ALA A 98 6.26 10.97 4.98
CA ALA A 98 5.90 12.34 5.29
C ALA A 98 5.27 13.05 4.08
N ILE A 99 5.86 12.90 2.89
CA ILE A 99 5.33 13.48 1.65
C ILE A 99 3.96 12.88 1.32
N CYS A 100 3.79 11.57 1.43
CA CYS A 100 2.49 10.93 1.19
C CYS A 100 1.44 11.38 2.21
N ALA A 101 1.81 11.52 3.49
CA ALA A 101 0.91 11.99 4.54
C ALA A 101 0.57 13.49 4.42
N ALA A 102 1.45 14.29 3.82
CA ALA A 102 1.19 15.70 3.51
C ALA A 102 0.09 15.85 2.44
N GLY A 103 -0.08 14.83 1.60
CA GLY A 103 -1.13 14.76 0.58
C GLY A 103 -0.98 15.81 -0.51
N GLU A 104 -2.03 15.99 -1.31
CA GLU A 104 -2.02 16.95 -2.43
C GLU A 104 -1.86 18.41 -1.97
N ALA A 105 -2.34 18.73 -0.77
CA ALA A 105 -2.24 20.07 -0.17
C ALA A 105 -0.86 20.36 0.46
N LEU A 106 0.04 19.37 0.49
CA LEU A 106 1.37 19.48 1.08
C LEU A 106 1.36 20.07 2.50
N LEU A 107 0.55 19.46 3.37
CA LEU A 107 0.40 19.91 4.76
C LEU A 107 1.76 19.96 5.48
N ASP A 108 1.99 21.01 6.25
CA ASP A 108 3.27 21.27 6.92
C ASP A 108 3.60 20.22 7.98
N LYS A 109 2.60 19.84 8.79
CA LYS A 109 2.81 19.00 9.98
C LYS A 109 3.49 17.66 9.67
N PRO A 110 3.13 16.91 8.62
CA PRO A 110 3.89 15.73 8.21
C PRO A 110 5.33 16.05 7.78
N LEU A 111 5.54 17.09 6.96
CA LEU A 111 6.83 17.44 6.39
C LEU A 111 7.82 17.97 7.43
N LEU A 112 7.34 18.72 8.43
CA LEU A 112 8.14 19.24 9.55
C LEU A 112 8.78 18.14 10.42
N LYS A 113 8.36 16.87 10.27
CA LYS A 113 9.00 15.73 10.93
C LYS A 113 10.34 15.35 10.30
N VAL A 114 10.58 15.77 9.05
CA VAL A 114 11.73 15.34 8.23
C VAL A 114 12.44 16.50 7.53
N VAL A 115 11.83 17.68 7.49
CA VAL A 115 12.36 18.93 6.93
C VAL A 115 12.35 20.01 8.03
N PRO A 116 13.46 20.72 8.26
CA PRO A 116 13.49 21.83 9.20
C PRO A 116 12.63 23.01 8.69
N PRO A 117 12.07 23.85 9.58
CA PRO A 117 11.22 24.98 9.19
C PRO A 117 11.85 25.93 8.15
N CYS A 118 13.18 26.10 8.18
CA CYS A 118 13.91 26.97 7.24
C CYS A 118 13.90 26.49 5.79
N ASP A 119 13.73 25.18 5.55
CA ASP A 119 13.71 24.57 4.21
C ASP A 119 12.29 24.19 3.74
N LEU A 120 11.30 24.28 4.62
CA LEU A 120 9.96 23.72 4.40
C LEU A 120 9.30 24.25 3.13
N GLU A 121 9.23 25.57 2.96
CA GLU A 121 8.55 26.18 1.81
C GLU A 121 9.26 25.87 0.49
N ARG A 122 10.59 25.81 0.50
CA ARG A 122 11.39 25.43 -0.67
C ARG A 122 11.11 23.98 -1.06
N VAL A 123 11.14 23.05 -0.10
CA VAL A 123 10.84 21.63 -0.36
C VAL A 123 9.39 21.44 -0.82
N LYS A 124 8.43 22.15 -0.22
CA LYS A 124 7.02 22.12 -0.64
C LYS A 124 6.83 22.58 -2.08
N ALA A 125 7.52 23.66 -2.48
CA ALA A 125 7.45 24.15 -3.86
C ALA A 125 8.03 23.16 -4.87
N GLU A 126 9.07 22.40 -4.49
CA GLU A 126 9.76 21.46 -5.36
C GLU A 126 9.00 20.13 -5.54
N ILE A 127 8.24 19.66 -4.54
CA ILE A 127 7.53 18.37 -4.59
C ILE A 127 6.63 18.23 -5.84
N PRO A 128 5.77 19.20 -6.20
CA PRO A 128 4.92 19.08 -7.40
C PRO A 128 5.73 19.01 -8.70
N GLU A 129 6.82 19.77 -8.82
CA GLU A 129 7.68 19.79 -10.00
C GLU A 129 8.37 18.44 -10.19
N VAL A 130 8.98 17.92 -9.11
CA VAL A 130 9.63 16.62 -9.11
C VAL A 130 8.61 15.50 -9.32
N ARG A 131 7.40 15.60 -8.75
CA ARG A 131 6.32 14.64 -8.98
C ARG A 131 5.95 14.57 -10.45
N ALA A 132 5.74 15.71 -11.11
CA ALA A 132 5.40 15.75 -12.53
C ALA A 132 6.51 15.14 -13.39
N LEU A 133 7.78 15.46 -13.10
CA LEU A 133 8.94 14.91 -13.79
C LEU A 133 9.06 13.40 -13.60
N VAL A 134 8.98 12.91 -12.38
CA VAL A 134 9.08 11.47 -12.07
C VAL A 134 7.90 10.71 -12.67
N TRP A 135 6.69 11.27 -12.61
CA TRP A 135 5.52 10.67 -13.24
C TRP A 135 5.70 10.51 -14.75
N ALA A 136 6.16 11.56 -15.45
CA ALA A 136 6.40 11.48 -16.90
C ALA A 136 7.33 10.31 -17.24
N GLN A 137 8.42 10.15 -16.49
CA GLN A 137 9.34 9.05 -16.70
C GLN A 137 8.74 7.67 -16.36
N ILE A 138 7.97 7.56 -15.27
CA ILE A 138 7.25 6.32 -14.94
C ILE A 138 6.28 5.97 -16.07
N TRP A 139 5.54 6.96 -16.56
CA TRP A 139 4.56 6.77 -17.62
C TRP A 139 5.22 6.34 -18.94
N ASP A 140 6.36 6.91 -19.29
CA ASP A 140 7.13 6.49 -20.46
C ASP A 140 7.58 5.03 -20.35
N GLU A 141 8.06 4.58 -19.17
CA GLU A 141 8.42 3.18 -18.94
C GLU A 141 7.22 2.21 -19.01
N LEU A 142 6.04 2.69 -18.61
CA LEU A 142 4.80 1.93 -18.67
C LEU A 142 4.13 2.02 -20.05
N SER A 143 4.57 2.95 -20.91
CA SER A 143 4.08 3.08 -22.28
C SER A 143 4.55 1.89 -23.09
N GLY A 144 3.62 1.21 -23.78
CA GLY A 144 3.90 -0.04 -24.49
C GLY A 144 3.81 -1.32 -23.64
N THR A 145 3.40 -1.21 -22.38
CA THR A 145 3.07 -2.39 -21.54
C THR A 145 1.58 -2.77 -21.63
N SER A 146 1.21 -3.89 -21.01
CA SER A 146 -0.20 -4.32 -20.87
C SER A 146 -1.10 -3.30 -20.17
N LEU A 147 -0.55 -2.31 -19.47
CA LEU A 147 -1.30 -1.19 -18.91
C LEU A 147 -2.17 -0.47 -19.97
N GLN A 148 -1.66 -0.34 -21.19
CA GLN A 148 -2.38 0.39 -22.24
C GLN A 148 -3.58 -0.39 -22.75
N LEU A 149 -3.49 -1.72 -22.73
CA LEU A 149 -4.54 -2.64 -23.20
C LEU A 149 -5.56 -2.99 -22.10
N ALA A 150 -5.23 -2.71 -20.83
CA ALA A 150 -6.11 -3.05 -19.71
C ALA A 150 -7.43 -2.26 -19.75
N ASP A 151 -8.55 -2.97 -19.59
CA ASP A 151 -9.89 -2.41 -19.44
C ASP A 151 -10.13 -1.88 -18.03
N GLN A 152 -9.40 -2.42 -17.06
CA GLN A 152 -9.46 -2.04 -15.66
C GLN A 152 -8.06 -2.02 -15.04
N VAL A 153 -7.77 -0.96 -14.29
CA VAL A 153 -6.49 -0.74 -13.61
C VAL A 153 -6.75 -0.48 -12.15
N PHE A 154 -6.25 -1.34 -11.27
CA PHE A 154 -6.26 -1.10 -9.83
C PHE A 154 -4.98 -0.39 -9.42
N ALA A 155 -5.07 0.77 -8.79
CA ALA A 155 -3.91 1.41 -8.18
C ALA A 155 -3.81 1.04 -6.70
N ALA A 156 -2.64 0.56 -6.30
CA ALA A 156 -2.42 -0.07 -5.00
C ALA A 156 -1.03 0.25 -4.42
N GLY A 157 -0.77 -0.21 -3.20
CA GLY A 157 0.48 0.07 -2.49
C GLY A 157 0.42 1.35 -1.65
N GLY A 158 1.37 1.45 -0.72
CA GLY A 158 1.36 2.49 0.31
C GLY A 158 1.44 3.94 -0.22
N ASN A 159 1.90 4.12 -1.46
CA ASN A 159 2.07 5.44 -2.06
C ASN A 159 1.09 5.71 -3.22
N ALA A 160 0.15 4.82 -3.53
CA ALA A 160 -0.78 5.01 -4.66
C ALA A 160 -1.64 6.27 -4.53
N ALA A 161 -2.06 6.62 -3.31
CA ALA A 161 -2.87 7.82 -3.07
C ALA A 161 -2.14 9.11 -3.47
N PHE A 162 -0.81 9.14 -3.36
CA PHE A 162 0.01 10.30 -3.75
C PHE A 162 0.00 10.53 -5.27
N TRP A 163 -0.04 9.46 -6.06
CA TRP A 163 -0.08 9.49 -7.53
C TRP A 163 -1.48 9.64 -8.12
N ARG A 164 -2.50 9.80 -7.26
CA ARG A 164 -3.90 9.81 -7.67
C ARG A 164 -4.23 10.87 -8.74
N PRO A 165 -3.75 12.13 -8.66
CA PRO A 165 -4.02 13.12 -9.70
C PRO A 165 -3.53 12.67 -11.08
N GLU A 166 -2.29 12.18 -11.14
CA GLU A 166 -1.63 11.72 -12.36
C GLU A 166 -2.32 10.47 -12.92
N LEU A 167 -2.62 9.49 -12.07
CA LEU A 167 -3.33 8.28 -12.44
C LEU A 167 -4.72 8.57 -12.99
N LYS A 168 -5.49 9.46 -12.33
CA LYS A 168 -6.82 9.86 -12.80
C LYS A 168 -6.75 10.52 -14.17
N LYS A 169 -5.76 11.39 -14.39
CA LYS A 169 -5.55 12.05 -15.68
C LYS A 169 -5.21 11.05 -16.79
N ALA A 170 -4.37 10.06 -16.51
CA ALA A 170 -3.88 9.11 -17.50
C ALA A 170 -4.86 7.96 -17.81
N LEU A 171 -5.56 7.46 -16.80
CA LEU A 171 -6.35 6.23 -16.90
C LEU A 171 -7.87 6.48 -16.88
N GLY A 172 -8.32 7.63 -16.39
CA GLY A 172 -9.72 8.04 -16.37
C GLY A 172 -10.62 6.99 -15.74
N ARG A 173 -11.64 6.54 -16.49
CA ARG A 173 -12.66 5.58 -16.02
C ARG A 173 -12.13 4.16 -15.81
N ARG A 174 -10.94 3.83 -16.33
CA ARG A 174 -10.32 2.52 -16.14
C ARG A 174 -9.73 2.36 -14.74
N LEU A 175 -9.42 3.47 -14.07
CA LEU A 175 -8.79 3.49 -12.75
C LEU A 175 -9.78 3.14 -11.64
N SER A 176 -9.43 2.13 -10.86
CA SER A 176 -10.01 1.82 -9.56
C SER A 176 -8.96 2.04 -8.47
N MET A 177 -9.31 2.80 -7.43
CA MET A 177 -8.47 2.96 -6.23
C MET A 177 -8.87 1.97 -5.12
N GLY A 178 -9.60 0.90 -5.45
CA GLY A 178 -10.09 -0.08 -4.47
C GLY A 178 -11.14 0.49 -3.50
N GLY A 179 -11.95 1.45 -3.94
CA GLY A 179 -12.86 2.20 -3.06
C GLY A 179 -13.79 1.34 -2.20
N GLU A 180 -14.37 0.28 -2.77
CA GLU A 180 -15.25 -0.65 -2.06
C GLU A 180 -14.48 -1.38 -0.94
N LEU A 181 -13.35 -2.01 -1.27
CA LEU A 181 -12.47 -2.69 -0.31
C LEU A 181 -12.02 -1.76 0.81
N LEU A 182 -11.60 -0.54 0.47
CA LEU A 182 -11.20 0.46 1.46
C LEU A 182 -12.37 0.90 2.34
N ASN A 183 -13.59 0.99 1.80
CA ASN A 183 -14.78 1.33 2.58
C ASN A 183 -15.18 0.20 3.52
N GLU A 184 -15.10 -1.05 3.08
CA GLU A 184 -15.29 -2.23 3.93
C GLU A 184 -14.27 -2.25 5.08
N MET A 185 -12.99 -2.03 4.77
CA MET A 185 -11.95 -1.93 5.79
C MET A 185 -12.21 -0.81 6.80
N LYS A 186 -12.65 0.38 6.34
CA LYS A 186 -12.97 1.50 7.23
C LYS A 186 -14.19 1.21 8.11
N ALA A 187 -15.19 0.52 7.57
CA ALA A 187 -16.36 0.12 8.33
C ALA A 187 -15.96 -0.86 9.46
N GLN A 188 -15.03 -1.76 9.19
CA GLN A 188 -14.51 -2.71 10.17
C GLN A 188 -13.51 -2.07 11.16
N PHE A 189 -12.67 -1.14 10.69
CA PHE A 189 -11.61 -0.47 11.45
C PHE A 189 -11.66 1.05 11.26
N PRO A 190 -12.60 1.75 11.93
CA PRO A 190 -12.76 3.19 11.79
C PRO A 190 -11.50 4.00 12.14
N GLU A 191 -10.65 3.49 13.03
CA GLU A 191 -9.37 4.09 13.40
C GLU A 191 -8.38 4.19 12.23
N LEU A 192 -8.56 3.39 11.18
CA LEU A 192 -7.70 3.40 9.99
C LEU A 192 -8.12 4.45 8.95
N GLU A 193 -9.27 5.12 9.10
CA GLU A 193 -9.81 6.04 8.09
C GLU A 193 -8.81 7.12 7.64
N ARG A 194 -8.03 7.64 8.59
CA ARG A 194 -6.99 8.65 8.35
C ARG A 194 -5.58 8.09 8.36
N SER A 195 -5.43 6.77 8.45
CA SER A 195 -4.14 6.11 8.55
C SER A 195 -3.60 5.76 7.16
N PRO A 196 -2.32 6.04 6.88
CA PRO A 196 -1.68 5.56 5.66
C PRO A 196 -1.57 4.02 5.62
N LEU A 197 -1.80 3.33 6.75
CA LEU A 197 -1.86 1.88 6.79
C LEU A 197 -3.03 1.31 6.00
N LEU A 198 -4.11 2.08 5.81
CA LEU A 198 -5.30 1.60 5.09
C LEU A 198 -4.95 1.09 3.69
N TYR A 199 -4.20 1.87 2.91
CA TYR A 199 -3.78 1.47 1.55
C TYR A 199 -2.73 0.36 1.55
N ARG A 200 -1.90 0.26 2.61
CA ARG A 200 -0.89 -0.80 2.75
C ARG A 200 -1.51 -2.14 3.06
N LEU A 201 -2.60 -2.14 3.84
CA LEU A 201 -3.28 -3.35 4.30
C LEU A 201 -4.41 -3.78 3.35
N ALA A 202 -4.74 -2.98 2.34
CA ALA A 202 -5.81 -3.27 1.38
C ALA A 202 -5.63 -4.65 0.72
N ASP A 203 -4.42 -4.95 0.23
CA ASP A 203 -4.15 -6.25 -0.39
C ASP A 203 -4.31 -7.41 0.58
N CYS A 204 -3.77 -7.29 1.80
CA CYS A 204 -3.95 -8.29 2.84
C CYS A 204 -5.43 -8.49 3.24
N TRP A 205 -6.22 -7.41 3.25
CA TRP A 205 -7.64 -7.48 3.56
C TRP A 205 -8.43 -8.19 2.47
N GLY A 206 -8.18 -7.85 1.20
CA GLY A 206 -8.75 -8.56 0.05
C GLY A 206 -8.38 -10.03 0.06
N PHE A 207 -7.13 -10.35 0.41
CA PHE A 207 -6.66 -11.73 0.55
C PHE A 207 -7.40 -12.47 1.67
N LEU A 208 -7.55 -11.87 2.85
CA LEU A 208 -8.29 -12.47 3.96
C LEU A 208 -9.72 -12.82 3.55
N GLY A 209 -10.41 -11.94 2.82
CA GLY A 209 -11.75 -12.22 2.30
C GLY A 209 -11.81 -13.44 1.38
N THR A 210 -10.72 -13.78 0.71
CA THR A 210 -10.66 -14.93 -0.21
C THR A 210 -10.45 -16.27 0.50
N ILE A 211 -9.70 -16.27 1.60
CA ILE A 211 -9.40 -17.49 2.38
C ILE A 211 -10.32 -17.66 3.59
N ALA A 212 -11.05 -16.63 4.01
CA ALA A 212 -11.96 -16.70 5.16
C ALA A 212 -13.00 -17.85 5.07
N PRO A 213 -13.59 -18.16 3.90
CA PRO A 213 -14.48 -19.33 3.78
C PRO A 213 -13.77 -20.66 4.05
N GLU A 214 -12.50 -20.78 3.65
CA GLU A 214 -11.67 -21.97 3.91
C GLU A 214 -11.31 -22.07 5.39
N LEU A 215 -11.01 -20.93 6.05
CA LEU A 215 -10.72 -20.87 7.48
C LEU A 215 -11.93 -21.20 8.36
N GLN A 216 -13.16 -20.89 7.91
CA GLN A 216 -14.40 -21.24 8.63
C GLN A 216 -14.71 -22.74 8.60
N SER A 217 -14.11 -23.49 7.68
CA SER A 217 -14.24 -24.95 7.61
C SER A 217 -13.25 -25.70 8.52
N VAL A 218 -12.32 -24.98 9.15
CA VAL A 218 -11.41 -25.52 10.18
C VAL A 218 -12.11 -25.46 11.55
N PRO A 219 -12.18 -26.56 12.32
CA PRO A 219 -12.90 -26.59 13.60
C PRO A 219 -12.39 -25.53 14.60
N SER A 220 -13.19 -24.49 14.80
CA SER A 220 -13.31 -23.63 16.00
C SER A 220 -12.06 -23.44 16.87
N GLN A 221 -11.02 -22.76 16.39
CA GLN A 221 -10.01 -22.12 17.27
C GLN A 221 -9.51 -20.73 16.80
N LEU A 222 -10.04 -20.18 15.71
CA LEU A 222 -9.69 -18.83 15.26
C LEU A 222 -10.58 -17.79 15.93
N THR A 223 -10.16 -17.32 17.11
CA THR A 223 -10.62 -16.02 17.62
C THR A 223 -9.85 -14.93 16.89
N VAL A 224 -10.48 -14.26 15.94
CA VAL A 224 -9.97 -13.00 15.41
C VAL A 224 -10.06 -11.99 16.54
N VAL A 225 -8.94 -11.72 17.21
CA VAL A 225 -8.85 -10.64 18.20
C VAL A 225 -8.82 -9.33 17.43
N SER A 226 -10.00 -8.72 17.26
CA SER A 226 -10.14 -7.32 16.85
C SER A 226 -9.59 -6.43 17.97
N GLY A 227 -8.28 -6.17 17.94
CA GLY A 227 -7.61 -5.27 18.86
C GLY A 227 -7.96 -3.81 18.57
N GLY A 228 -9.19 -3.39 18.88
CA GLY A 228 -9.60 -1.99 18.82
C GLY A 228 -8.77 -1.16 19.81
N ILE A 229 -8.16 -0.09 19.30
CA ILE A 229 -7.40 0.87 20.11
C ILE A 229 -8.40 1.76 20.87
N LYS A 230 -8.70 1.42 22.14
CA LYS A 230 -9.31 2.37 23.07
C LYS A 230 -8.21 3.21 23.71
N ASN A 231 -8.15 4.49 23.36
CA ASN A 231 -7.37 5.49 24.07
C ASN A 231 -8.13 5.88 25.35
N GLU A 232 -7.84 5.21 26.46
CA GLU A 232 -8.25 5.69 27.77
C GLU A 232 -7.23 6.73 28.23
N ARG A 233 -7.62 8.01 28.16
CA ARG A 233 -6.90 9.10 28.79
C ARG A 233 -7.07 8.93 30.30
N HIS A 234 -5.99 8.64 31.02
CA HIS A 234 -5.98 8.77 32.46
C HIS A 234 -5.80 10.24 32.85
N ALA A 235 -6.78 10.76 33.58
CA ALA A 235 -6.62 11.82 34.55
C ALA A 235 -6.18 11.20 35.89
#